data_AF-A0A1A0MJV8-F1
#
_entry.id   AF-A0A1A0MJV8-F1
#
_cell.length_a   1.000
_cell.length_b   1.000
_cell.length_c   1.000
_cell.angle_alpha   90.00
_cell.angle_beta   90.00
_cell.angle_gamma   90.00
#
_symmetry.space_group_name_H-M   'P 1'
#
loop_
_entity.id
_entity.type
_entity.pdbx_description
1 polymer ?
#
loop_
_entity_poly.entity_id
_entity_poly.type
_entity_poly.pdbx_seq_one_letter_code
_entity_poly.pdbx_strand_id
1 'polypeptide(L)'
;MNARRLVAAVAVLAVVVAGLGITIAVLTAKPQTPVAAQPSPPPPPRPQLPTPAEFQLGVVVTEQTCSVPAGCVYKYRVEPKYLGLHPLPENEIKVIYQVTGGHQPQTGDFTVQGGQARVLENVPIEGPPGARLQASVTQIVGQ
;
A
#
# COMPACT_ATOMS: atom_id res chain seq x y z
N MET A 1 -13.96 20.06 -68.25
CA MET A 1 -13.74 21.05 -67.17
C MET A 1 -12.62 20.50 -66.28
N ASN A 2 -11.37 20.76 -66.64
CA ASN A 2 -10.51 21.82 -66.07
C ASN A 2 -10.43 21.70 -64.55
N ALA A 3 -9.47 20.95 -64.00
CA ALA A 3 -8.07 21.34 -63.74
C ALA A 3 -7.92 22.34 -62.58
N ARG A 4 -6.93 22.04 -61.73
CA ARG A 4 -6.26 22.83 -60.66
C ARG A 4 -6.60 22.34 -59.25
N ARG A 5 -5.68 22.14 -58.31
CA ARG A 5 -4.22 22.34 -58.15
C ARG A 5 -3.94 21.88 -56.68
N LEU A 6 -2.85 21.27 -56.22
CA LEU A 6 -1.44 21.69 -56.29
C LEU A 6 -0.52 20.53 -55.81
N VAL A 7 0.71 20.59 -56.30
CA VAL A 7 1.86 19.69 -56.08
C VAL A 7 2.92 20.45 -55.25
N ALA A 8 3.86 19.69 -54.68
CA ALA A 8 5.27 20.02 -54.37
C ALA A 8 5.61 20.25 -52.87
N ALA A 9 6.78 19.89 -52.34
CA ALA A 9 8.05 19.53 -52.95
C ALA A 9 8.91 18.64 -52.02
N VAL A 10 9.71 17.74 -52.61
CA VAL A 10 10.84 17.04 -51.99
C VAL A 10 12.06 17.96 -52.04
N ALA A 11 12.85 18.00 -50.96
CA ALA A 11 14.22 18.50 -51.01
C ALA A 11 15.13 17.57 -50.19
N VAL A 12 15.78 16.65 -50.90
CA VAL A 12 16.95 15.91 -50.44
C VAL A 12 18.14 16.86 -50.55
N LEU A 13 18.79 17.20 -49.45
CA LEU A 13 20.06 17.91 -49.48
C LEU A 13 21.19 16.96 -49.08
N ALA A 14 21.85 16.42 -50.09
CA ALA A 14 23.18 15.84 -49.96
C ALA A 14 24.21 16.98 -50.10
N VAL A 15 25.04 17.19 -49.08
CA VAL A 15 26.28 17.97 -49.23
C VAL A 15 27.43 17.09 -48.80
N VAL A 16 28.11 16.57 -49.82
CA VAL A 16 29.45 15.99 -49.73
C VAL A 16 30.42 17.15 -49.94
N VAL A 17 31.26 17.44 -48.96
CA VAL A 17 32.55 18.09 -49.21
C VAL A 17 33.63 17.30 -48.47
N ALA A 18 34.48 16.68 -49.28
CA ALA A 18 35.65 15.92 -48.89
C ALA A 18 36.73 16.85 -48.32
N GLY A 19 37.24 16.50 -47.14
CA GLY A 19 38.55 16.94 -46.65
C GLY A 19 39.43 15.71 -46.51
N LEU A 20 40.41 15.57 -47.40
CA LEU A 20 41.37 14.47 -47.44
C LEU A 20 42.30 14.47 -46.21
N GLY A 21 42.46 13.29 -45.61
CA GLY A 21 43.49 12.99 -44.62
C GLY A 21 43.57 11.48 -44.42
N ILE A 22 44.30 10.80 -45.30
CA ILE A 22 44.54 9.36 -45.28
C ILE A 22 45.61 9.04 -44.23
N THR A 23 45.52 7.86 -43.60
CA THR A 23 46.52 7.04 -42.86
C THR A 23 45.97 6.71 -41.47
N ILE A 24 45.82 5.47 -40.99
CA ILE A 24 46.29 4.13 -41.38
C ILE A 24 45.21 3.15 -40.90
N ALA A 25 44.90 2.13 -41.70
CA ALA A 25 44.16 0.97 -41.23
C ALA A 25 44.94 0.27 -40.10
N VAL A 26 44.46 0.37 -38.86
CA VAL A 26 44.85 -0.51 -37.77
C VAL A 26 43.58 -1.13 -37.17
N LEU A 27 43.41 -2.40 -37.50
CA LEU A 27 42.97 -3.47 -36.59
C LEU A 27 41.53 -3.39 -36.08
N THR A 28 40.68 -4.21 -36.69
CA THR A 28 39.74 -5.13 -36.02
C THR A 28 39.45 -4.83 -34.54
N ALA A 29 38.55 -3.90 -34.25
CA ALA A 29 37.82 -3.89 -32.99
C ALA A 29 36.46 -3.22 -33.22
N LYS A 30 35.39 -4.01 -33.16
CA LYS A 30 34.05 -3.46 -32.93
C LYS A 30 34.17 -2.61 -31.65
N PRO A 31 33.78 -1.33 -31.63
CA PRO A 31 33.64 -0.61 -30.38
C PRO A 31 32.52 -1.31 -29.60
N GLN A 32 32.90 -2.27 -28.75
CA GLN A 32 32.04 -2.73 -27.68
C GLN A 32 31.99 -1.56 -26.71
N THR A 33 30.96 -0.74 -26.85
CA THR A 33 30.51 0.14 -25.77
C THR A 33 30.52 -0.70 -24.49
N PRO A 34 31.28 -0.30 -23.44
CA PRO A 34 31.20 -0.96 -22.16
C PRO A 34 29.73 -0.89 -21.73
N VAL A 35 29.06 -2.05 -21.70
CA VAL A 35 27.76 -2.14 -21.05
C VAL A 35 28.05 -1.91 -19.58
N ALA A 36 27.76 -0.71 -19.09
CA ALA A 36 27.82 -0.42 -17.68
C ALA A 36 26.98 -1.48 -16.96
N ALA A 37 27.59 -2.18 -15.99
CA ALA A 37 26.88 -3.17 -15.20
C ALA A 37 25.69 -2.47 -14.52
N GLN A 38 24.48 -2.91 -14.87
CA GLN A 38 23.29 -2.39 -14.22
C GLN A 38 23.32 -2.81 -12.74
N PRO A 39 23.08 -1.88 -11.80
CA PRO A 39 22.96 -2.21 -10.39
C PRO A 39 21.90 -3.30 -10.19
N SER A 40 22.24 -4.37 -9.46
CA SER A 40 21.28 -5.40 -9.08
C SER A 40 20.20 -4.79 -8.15
N PRO A 41 18.93 -5.17 -8.32
CA PRO A 41 17.83 -4.64 -7.51
C PRO A 41 18.01 -5.02 -6.02
N PRO A 42 17.49 -4.19 -5.10
CA PRO A 42 17.54 -4.48 -3.66
C PRO A 42 16.76 -5.77 -3.33
N PRO A 43 17.18 -6.50 -2.28
CA PRO A 43 16.48 -7.71 -1.84
C PRO A 43 15.07 -7.39 -1.33
N PRO A 44 14.12 -8.34 -1.43
CA PRO A 44 12.76 -8.13 -0.97
C PRO A 44 12.69 -7.97 0.57
N PRO A 45 11.69 -7.24 1.09
CA PRO A 45 11.44 -7.15 2.52
C PRO A 45 11.19 -8.53 3.16
N ARG A 46 11.73 -8.74 4.36
CA ARG A 46 11.55 -10.00 5.13
C ARG A 46 10.33 -9.90 6.04
N PRO A 47 9.58 -11.00 6.26
CA PRO A 47 8.51 -11.02 7.26
C PRO A 47 9.02 -10.65 8.65
N GLN A 48 8.28 -9.81 9.36
CA GLN A 48 8.61 -9.35 10.71
C GLN A 48 7.35 -9.28 11.55
N LEU A 49 7.49 -9.44 12.87
CA LEU A 49 6.38 -9.20 13.79
C LEU A 49 6.04 -7.71 13.76
N PRO A 50 4.79 -7.33 13.42
CA PRO A 50 4.40 -5.93 13.34
C PRO A 50 4.31 -5.30 14.74
N THR A 51 4.37 -3.97 14.74
CA THR A 51 4.19 -3.12 15.92
C THR A 51 2.77 -2.55 15.99
N PRO A 52 2.26 -2.16 17.17
CA PRO A 52 0.92 -1.59 17.29
C PRO A 52 0.66 -0.39 16.37
N ALA A 53 1.68 0.44 16.12
CA ALA A 53 1.57 1.63 15.27
C ALA A 53 1.35 1.30 13.78
N GLU A 54 1.64 0.06 13.37
CA GLU A 54 1.45 -0.40 11.99
C GLU A 54 0.04 -0.95 11.74
N PHE A 55 -0.84 -0.88 12.73
CA PHE A 55 -2.26 -1.19 12.57
C PHE A 55 -3.12 0.03 12.83
N GLN A 56 -4.01 0.30 11.88
CA GLN A 56 -5.10 1.24 12.06
C GLN A 56 -6.40 0.46 12.18
N LEU A 57 -7.23 0.78 13.18
CA LEU A 57 -8.53 0.15 13.38
C LEU A 57 -9.67 1.14 13.10
N GLY A 58 -10.52 0.81 12.14
CA GLY A 58 -11.85 1.39 12.05
C GLY A 58 -12.80 0.73 13.04
N VAL A 59 -13.80 1.46 13.53
CA VAL A 59 -14.92 0.90 14.29
C VAL A 59 -16.21 1.19 13.53
N VAL A 60 -16.93 0.13 13.19
CA VAL A 60 -18.22 0.24 12.50
C VAL A 60 -19.31 -0.22 13.45
N VAL A 61 -20.21 0.71 13.81
CA VAL A 61 -21.42 0.40 14.57
C VAL A 61 -22.42 -0.23 13.61
N THR A 62 -22.81 -1.48 13.89
CA THR A 62 -23.75 -2.26 13.10
C THR A 62 -25.18 -2.14 13.63
N GLU A 63 -25.34 -1.94 14.94
CA GLU A 63 -26.64 -1.77 15.59
C GLU A 63 -26.52 -0.81 16.77
N GLN A 64 -27.59 -0.07 17.04
CA GLN A 64 -27.68 0.81 18.19
C GLN A 64 -29.09 0.74 18.78
N THR A 65 -29.16 0.49 20.08
CA THR A 65 -30.43 0.46 20.83
C THR A 65 -30.30 1.37 22.04
N CYS A 66 -31.17 2.37 22.14
CA CYS A 66 -31.14 3.37 23.21
C CYS A 66 -32.43 3.34 24.03
N SER A 67 -32.26 3.37 25.36
CA SER A 67 -33.35 3.52 26.32
C SER A 67 -33.02 4.71 27.20
N VAL A 68 -33.69 5.84 26.98
CA VAL A 68 -33.45 7.07 27.77
C VAL A 68 -34.25 6.97 29.10
N PRO A 69 -33.65 7.25 30.27
CA PRO A 69 -32.30 7.81 30.51
C PRO A 69 -31.19 6.77 30.74
N ALA A 70 -31.46 5.47 30.60
CA ALA A 70 -30.54 4.37 30.91
C ALA A 70 -29.29 4.27 30.00
N GLY A 71 -29.26 4.93 28.84
CA GLY A 71 -28.11 4.95 27.93
C GLY A 71 -28.37 4.19 26.63
N CYS A 72 -27.29 3.82 25.92
CA CYS A 72 -27.35 3.10 24.66
C CYS A 72 -26.41 1.88 24.66
N VAL A 73 -26.86 0.81 24.01
CA VAL A 73 -26.03 -0.34 23.66
C VAL A 73 -25.73 -0.25 22.16
N TYR A 74 -24.44 -0.24 21.83
CA TYR A 74 -23.94 -0.28 20.47
C TYR A 74 -23.40 -1.68 20.19
N LYS A 75 -23.75 -2.26 19.05
CA LYS A 75 -23.04 -3.42 18.51
C LYS A 75 -22.08 -2.93 17.44
N TYR A 76 -20.83 -3.36 17.50
CA TYR A 76 -19.81 -2.93 16.56
C TYR A 76 -18.97 -4.10 16.04
N ARG A 77 -18.24 -3.84 14.96
CA ARG A 77 -17.09 -4.64 14.53
C ARG A 77 -15.89 -3.72 14.30
N VAL A 78 -14.69 -4.26 14.42
CA VAL A 78 -13.46 -3.56 14.05
C VAL A 78 -13.07 -3.88 12.62
N GLU A 79 -12.51 -2.90 11.91
CA GLU A 79 -11.98 -3.04 10.56
C GLU A 79 -10.49 -2.74 10.56
N PRO A 80 -9.63 -3.77 10.68
CA PRO A 80 -8.19 -3.60 10.75
C PRO A 80 -7.59 -3.30 9.38
N LYS A 81 -6.63 -2.38 9.37
CA LYS A 81 -5.80 -2.05 8.22
C LYS A 81 -4.34 -2.10 8.65
N TYR A 82 -3.57 -2.95 7.97
CA TYR A 82 -2.13 -3.01 8.15
C TYR A 82 -1.43 -1.95 7.28
N LEU A 83 -0.53 -1.19 7.90
CA LEU A 83 0.18 -0.04 7.32
C LEU A 83 1.71 -0.25 7.27
N GLY A 84 2.21 -1.36 7.81
CA GLY A 84 3.65 -1.63 7.84
C GLY A 84 4.24 -1.85 6.46
N LEU A 85 5.55 -1.63 6.36
CA LEU A 85 6.31 -1.71 5.11
C LEU A 85 7.03 -3.06 4.93
N HIS A 86 6.67 -4.04 5.77
CA HIS A 86 7.18 -5.40 5.70
C HIS A 86 6.02 -6.39 5.58
N PRO A 87 6.25 -7.61 5.08
CA PRO A 87 5.23 -8.64 5.08
C PRO A 87 4.88 -9.02 6.52
N LEU A 88 3.63 -9.41 6.72
CA LEU A 88 3.22 -10.05 7.96
C LEU A 88 3.82 -11.46 8.07
N PRO A 89 4.01 -12.00 9.28
CA PRO A 89 4.40 -13.39 9.47
C PRO A 89 3.36 -14.34 8.89
N GLU A 90 3.80 -15.54 8.46
CA GLU A 90 2.88 -16.59 7.98
C GLU A 90 2.11 -17.24 9.14
N ASN A 91 2.75 -17.33 10.30
CA ASN A 91 2.12 -17.81 11.52
C ASN A 91 1.03 -16.85 12.01
N GLU A 92 0.04 -17.40 12.71
CA GLU A 92 -1.03 -16.60 13.28
C GLU A 92 -0.47 -15.67 14.37
N ILE A 93 -0.85 -14.39 14.28
CA ILE A 93 -0.59 -13.40 15.32
C ILE A 93 -1.91 -12.94 15.94
N LYS A 94 -1.90 -12.57 17.21
CA LYS A 94 -3.01 -11.97 17.92
C LYS A 94 -2.77 -10.48 18.10
N VAL A 95 -3.74 -9.67 17.69
CA VAL A 95 -3.72 -8.22 17.84
C VAL A 95 -4.70 -7.85 18.93
N ILE A 96 -4.19 -7.25 20.00
CA ILE A 96 -4.96 -6.78 21.15
C ILE A 96 -5.22 -5.29 20.97
N TYR A 97 -6.46 -4.87 21.15
CA TYR A 97 -6.90 -3.49 20.98
C TYR A 97 -7.80 -3.03 22.12
N GLN A 98 -7.98 -1.72 22.20
CA GLN A 98 -8.89 -1.09 23.14
C GLN A 98 -9.86 -0.17 22.40
N VAL A 99 -11.15 -0.34 22.65
CA VAL A 99 -12.22 0.53 22.17
C VAL A 99 -12.56 1.55 23.24
N THR A 100 -12.65 2.82 22.85
CA THR A 100 -13.03 3.95 23.71
C THR A 100 -14.25 4.66 23.15
N GLY A 101 -14.86 5.56 23.92
CA GLY A 101 -16.07 6.32 23.55
C GLY A 101 -17.37 5.75 24.12
N GLY A 102 -17.36 4.52 24.61
CA GLY A 102 -18.41 3.96 25.48
C GLY A 102 -18.34 4.52 26.90
N HIS A 103 -19.11 3.93 27.82
CA HIS A 103 -19.07 4.29 29.24
C HIS A 103 -17.73 3.96 29.90
N GLN A 104 -17.11 2.85 29.49
CA GLN A 104 -15.78 2.45 29.91
C GLN A 104 -14.99 1.94 28.67
N PRO A 105 -13.66 2.03 28.67
CA PRO A 105 -12.86 1.40 27.65
C PRO A 105 -13.04 -0.12 27.67
N GLN A 106 -13.09 -0.74 26.49
CA GLN A 106 -13.27 -2.18 26.33
C GLN A 106 -12.10 -2.77 25.55
N THR A 107 -11.41 -3.75 26.14
CA THR A 107 -10.36 -4.50 25.46
C THR A 107 -10.97 -5.60 24.60
N GLY A 108 -10.40 -5.80 23.41
CA GLY A 108 -10.73 -6.91 22.52
C GLY A 108 -9.51 -7.41 21.79
N ASP A 109 -9.68 -8.48 21.00
CA ASP A 109 -8.64 -9.01 20.15
C ASP A 109 -9.17 -9.54 18.82
N PHE A 110 -8.28 -9.69 17.85
CA PHE A 110 -8.51 -10.41 16.60
C PHE A 110 -7.23 -11.15 16.19
N THR A 111 -7.36 -12.17 15.35
CA THR A 111 -6.18 -12.88 14.81
C THR A 111 -5.91 -12.49 13.36
N VAL A 112 -4.64 -12.54 12.96
CA VAL A 112 -4.21 -12.33 11.58
C VAL A 112 -3.35 -13.51 11.15
N GLN A 113 -3.71 -14.12 10.01
CA GLN A 113 -2.97 -15.23 9.42
C GLN A 113 -3.02 -15.11 7.89
N GLY A 114 -1.87 -15.28 7.23
CA GLY A 114 -1.82 -15.20 5.76
C GLY A 114 -2.33 -13.87 5.19
N GLY A 115 -2.16 -12.77 5.93
CA GLY A 115 -2.66 -11.45 5.56
C GLY A 115 -4.17 -11.24 5.75
N GLN A 116 -4.89 -12.22 6.29
CA GLN A 116 -6.33 -12.12 6.55
C GLN A 116 -6.59 -11.95 8.04
N ALA A 117 -7.44 -10.99 8.40
CA ALA A 117 -7.88 -10.76 9.77
C ALA A 117 -9.20 -11.49 10.05
N ARG A 118 -9.30 -12.13 11.22
CA ARG A 118 -10.52 -12.75 11.74
C ARG A 118 -11.02 -11.92 12.91
N VAL A 119 -12.07 -11.13 12.68
CA VAL A 119 -12.64 -10.20 13.65
C VAL A 119 -13.97 -10.70 14.18
N LEU A 120 -14.31 -10.32 15.41
CA LEU A 120 -15.65 -10.55 15.96
C LEU A 120 -16.63 -9.53 15.38
N GLU A 121 -17.85 -9.98 15.12
CA GLU A 121 -18.96 -9.13 14.71
C GLU A 121 -19.93 -8.87 15.85
N ASN A 122 -20.64 -7.74 15.76
CA ASN A 122 -21.74 -7.38 16.66
C ASN A 122 -21.34 -7.38 18.14
N VAL A 123 -20.11 -6.98 18.44
CA VAL A 123 -19.59 -6.88 19.81
C VAL A 123 -20.36 -5.79 20.55
N PRO A 124 -21.03 -6.09 21.68
CA PRO A 124 -21.76 -5.10 22.44
C PRO A 124 -20.80 -4.19 23.24
N ILE A 125 -21.11 -2.90 23.30
CA ILE A 125 -20.53 -1.91 24.22
C ILE A 125 -21.59 -0.90 24.64
N GLU A 126 -21.62 -0.58 25.92
CA GLU A 126 -22.52 0.44 26.46
C GLU A 126 -21.90 1.83 26.34
N GLY A 127 -22.71 2.84 26.07
CA GLY A 127 -22.24 4.21 25.99
C GLY A 127 -23.35 5.26 26.06
N PRO A 128 -22.96 6.54 26.20
CA PRO A 128 -23.93 7.64 26.16
C PRO A 128 -24.62 7.73 24.79
N PRO A 129 -25.78 8.39 24.68
CA PRO A 129 -26.40 8.70 23.40
C PRO A 129 -25.45 9.49 22.48
N GLY A 130 -25.27 9.03 21.23
CA GLY A 130 -24.37 9.66 20.26
C GLY A 130 -22.88 9.37 20.49
N ALA A 131 -22.55 8.29 21.21
CA ALA A 131 -21.17 7.87 21.44
C ALA A 131 -20.41 7.69 20.12
N ARG A 132 -19.15 8.14 20.10
CA ARG A 132 -18.23 7.95 18.98
C ARG A 132 -17.16 6.93 19.37
N LEU A 133 -17.37 5.69 18.94
CA LEU A 133 -16.44 4.60 19.24
C LEU A 133 -15.16 4.71 18.42
N GLN A 134 -14.03 4.49 19.06
CA GLN A 134 -12.69 4.53 18.45
C GLN A 134 -11.86 3.36 18.97
N ALA A 135 -11.03 2.75 18.13
CA ALA A 135 -10.19 1.64 18.52
C ALA A 135 -8.71 1.95 18.27
N SER A 136 -7.85 1.52 19.18
CA SER A 136 -6.39 1.57 19.02
C SER A 136 -5.78 0.24 19.39
N VAL A 137 -4.78 -0.21 18.63
CA VAL A 137 -4.00 -1.40 18.96
C VAL A 137 -3.08 -1.07 20.13
N THR A 138 -3.07 -1.96 21.12
CA THR A 138 -2.25 -1.80 22.33
C THR A 138 -1.09 -2.78 22.34
N GLN A 139 -1.29 -3.99 21.82
CA GLN A 139 -0.28 -5.04 21.84
C GLN A 139 -0.46 -6.01 20.68
N ILE A 140 0.66 -6.56 20.22
CA ILE A 140 0.69 -7.65 19.25
C ILE A 140 1.45 -8.81 19.89
N VAL A 141 0.87 -10.00 19.78
CA VAL A 141 1.45 -11.24 20.29
C VAL A 141 1.61 -12.19 19.12
N GLY A 142 2.84 -12.60 18.85
CA GLY A 142 3.18 -13.62 17.87
C GLY A 142 4.13 -14.65 18.46
N GLN A 143 4.16 -15.82 17.84
CA GLN A 143 5.14 -16.89 18.12
C GLN A 143 6.30 -16.78 17.12
#